data_AF-A0A810BDY3-F1
#
_entry.id   AF-A0A810BDY3-F1
#
_cell.length_a   1.000
_cell.length_b   1.000
_cell.length_c   1.000
_cell.angle_alpha   90.00
_cell.angle_beta   90.00
_cell.angle_gamma   90.00
#
_symmetry.space_group_name_H-M   'P 1'
#
loop_
_entity.id
_entity.type
_entity.pdbx_description
1 polymer ?
#
loop_
_entity_poly.entity_id
_entity_poly.type
_entity_poly.pdbx_seq_one_letter_code
_entity_poly.pdbx_strand_id
1 'polypeptide(L)'
;MTAVQTVSAKSGAAGSAVFPDSDSRRYRYFEPRSKRATHYEDVTVDVQPDPERYLLQDWIISFPNGKGAYTKDNTGALSSNWHAFRAPDQEWERTHYQRQSKIEAMVQAVIANGRKSGAPKSFDKAWIKILQNHLGAWKHAEFGLGTSLMQAQRYGYTQMINNATLTNSSYKLRLSQDITLYLAEIGMDVPGFDDTAGKRVWLEDKGWQGTREAIESIMGSADYLEQYFATNIVFESLVGELFRSGFLMQVASSNGDFITPPVISSAEADYERNLANTIDLMHLLVTDNQHGAHNKKLFQGWVNKHVALANKAAAGLQPIWSQPHSKPVQYADARAQSVERIKKILGELGLTLPKE
;
A
#
# COMPACT_ATOMS: atom_id res chain seq x y z
N MET A 1 21.89 55.49 24.06
CA MET A 1 21.24 54.43 24.83
C MET A 1 21.74 53.11 24.29
N THR A 2 22.64 52.48 25.04
CA THR A 2 23.33 51.23 24.71
C THR A 2 22.30 50.10 24.66
N ALA A 3 22.18 49.44 23.51
CA ALA A 3 21.38 48.24 23.38
C ALA A 3 22.00 47.15 24.28
N VAL A 4 21.30 46.81 25.35
CA VAL A 4 21.65 45.66 26.18
C VAL A 4 21.46 44.42 25.32
N GLN A 5 22.56 43.82 24.87
CA GLN A 5 22.54 42.46 24.34
C GLN A 5 22.07 41.55 25.49
N THR A 6 20.80 41.19 25.47
CA THR A 6 20.27 40.12 26.31
C THR A 6 21.03 38.85 25.94
N VAL A 7 21.90 38.41 26.84
CA VAL A 7 22.54 37.10 26.75
C VAL A 7 21.41 36.09 26.68
N SER A 8 21.21 35.48 25.51
CA SER A 8 20.25 34.40 25.31
C SER A 8 20.53 33.35 26.38
N ALA A 9 19.57 33.16 27.29
CA ALA A 9 19.65 32.08 28.26
C ALA A 9 19.73 30.77 27.47
N LYS A 10 20.82 30.02 27.65
CA LYS A 10 20.99 28.68 27.05
C LYS A 10 19.98 27.73 27.69
N SER A 11 18.75 27.79 27.22
CA SER A 11 17.62 26.99 27.71
C SER A 11 16.85 26.45 26.52
N GLY A 12 16.51 25.16 26.56
CA GLY A 12 15.62 24.52 25.57
C GLY A 12 14.13 24.81 25.79
N ALA A 13 13.78 25.64 26.79
CA ALA A 13 12.40 26.02 27.05
C ALA A 13 11.85 26.89 25.89
N ALA A 14 10.62 26.62 25.47
CA ALA A 14 9.94 27.44 24.47
C ALA A 14 9.89 28.92 24.92
N GLY A 15 10.35 29.83 24.06
CA GLY A 15 10.41 31.27 24.34
C GLY A 15 11.70 31.77 25.01
N SER A 16 12.71 30.92 25.20
CA SER A 16 14.03 31.31 25.77
C SER A 16 14.88 32.21 24.85
N ALA A 17 14.56 32.26 23.55
CA ALA A 17 15.21 33.10 22.55
C ALA A 17 14.16 33.70 21.60
N VAL A 18 14.37 34.96 21.20
CA VAL A 18 13.58 35.65 20.17
C VAL A 18 14.42 35.69 18.89
N PHE A 19 13.93 35.02 17.86
CA PHE A 19 14.50 35.01 16.52
C PHE A 19 13.77 36.03 15.64
N PRO A 20 14.38 36.52 14.54
CA PRO A 20 13.74 37.50 13.64
C PRO A 20 12.36 37.07 13.09
N ASP A 21 12.04 35.79 13.14
CA ASP A 21 10.80 35.18 12.70
C ASP A 21 9.95 34.58 13.82
N SER A 22 10.22 34.93 15.09
CA SER A 22 9.44 34.46 16.25
C SER A 22 7.94 34.77 16.18
N ASP A 23 7.54 35.80 15.42
CA ASP A 23 6.13 36.14 15.17
C ASP A 23 5.50 35.39 13.97
N SER A 24 6.27 34.52 13.29
CA SER A 24 5.79 33.73 12.16
C SER A 24 4.74 32.72 12.61
N ARG A 25 3.55 32.79 11.99
CA ARG A 25 2.49 31.78 12.16
C ARG A 25 2.62 30.60 11.19
N ARG A 26 3.78 30.43 10.56
CA ARG A 26 4.10 29.36 9.62
C ARG A 26 5.41 28.72 10.00
N TYR A 27 5.48 27.40 9.86
CA TYR A 27 6.73 26.68 9.98
C TYR A 27 7.72 27.11 8.89
N ARG A 28 8.97 27.33 9.27
CA ARG A 28 10.08 27.77 8.39
C ARG A 28 11.31 26.87 8.47
N TYR A 29 11.22 25.76 9.22
CA TYR A 29 12.33 24.83 9.41
C TYR A 29 12.50 23.83 8.25
N PHE A 30 11.64 23.90 7.24
CA PHE A 30 11.69 23.10 6.02
C PHE A 30 11.30 23.93 4.79
N GLU A 31 11.77 23.50 3.62
CA GLU A 31 11.35 24.05 2.33
C GLU A 31 10.10 23.30 1.84
N PRO A 32 8.99 23.99 1.55
CA PRO A 32 7.80 23.36 0.98
C PRO A 32 8.04 22.81 -0.44
N ARG A 33 7.38 21.70 -0.81
CA ARG A 33 7.47 21.16 -2.18
C ARG A 33 6.86 22.09 -3.23
N SER A 34 5.88 22.91 -2.83
CA SER A 34 5.19 23.87 -3.69
C SER A 34 5.40 25.31 -3.21
N LYS A 35 4.77 26.31 -3.84
CA LYS A 35 4.89 27.73 -3.45
C LYS A 35 4.53 28.02 -1.98
N ARG A 36 3.77 27.15 -1.33
CA ARG A 36 3.35 27.25 0.07
C ARG A 36 3.32 25.87 0.69
N ALA A 37 3.69 25.78 1.96
CA ALA A 37 3.51 24.57 2.77
C ALA A 37 2.04 24.15 2.78
N THR A 38 1.81 22.86 2.59
CA THR A 38 0.50 22.27 2.82
C THR A 38 0.39 21.81 4.28
N HIS A 39 -0.84 21.63 4.76
CA HIS A 39 -1.02 21.15 6.13
C HIS A 39 -0.46 19.75 6.35
N TYR A 40 -0.41 18.92 5.29
CA TYR A 40 0.31 17.64 5.31
C TYR A 40 1.79 17.85 5.59
N GLU A 41 2.45 18.80 4.93
CA GLU A 41 3.86 19.08 5.16
C GLU A 41 4.10 19.57 6.59
N ASP A 42 3.25 20.47 7.07
CA ASP A 42 3.29 21.02 8.43
C ASP A 42 3.24 19.92 9.52
N VAL A 43 2.52 18.82 9.28
CA VAL A 43 2.31 17.75 10.27
C VAL A 43 3.12 16.49 10.01
N THR A 44 3.93 16.44 8.94
CA THR A 44 4.74 15.25 8.61
C THR A 44 6.22 15.54 8.46
N VAL A 45 6.60 16.72 7.98
CA VAL A 45 8.01 17.05 7.73
C VAL A 45 8.75 17.26 9.05
N ASP A 46 9.85 16.52 9.21
CA ASP A 46 10.75 16.58 10.37
C ASP A 46 10.12 16.31 11.73
N VAL A 47 8.95 15.66 11.76
CA VAL A 47 8.37 15.12 13.00
C VAL A 47 9.21 13.95 13.54
N GLN A 48 9.84 13.16 12.65
CA GLN A 48 10.87 12.20 13.04
C GLN A 48 12.15 12.98 13.32
N PRO A 49 12.74 12.86 14.52
CA PRO A 49 14.02 13.48 14.77
C PRO A 49 15.08 12.83 13.88
N ASP A 50 15.66 13.60 12.96
CA ASP A 50 16.85 13.20 12.23
C ASP A 50 18.08 13.79 12.95
N PRO A 51 18.97 12.95 13.52
CA PRO A 51 20.16 13.45 14.19
C PRO A 51 21.04 14.32 13.30
N GLU A 52 21.07 14.06 11.98
CA GLU A 52 21.88 14.84 11.04
C GLU A 52 21.38 16.28 10.83
N ARG A 53 20.12 16.57 11.18
CA ARG A 53 19.51 17.89 10.96
C ARG A 53 19.34 18.71 12.25
N TYR A 54 18.99 18.06 13.36
CA TYR A 54 18.46 18.78 14.53
C TYR A 54 19.14 18.46 15.85
N LEU A 55 19.91 17.37 15.95
CA LEU A 55 20.48 16.95 17.23
C LEU A 55 21.98 17.27 17.29
N LEU A 56 22.44 17.76 18.44
CA LEU A 56 23.87 18.04 18.70
C LEU A 56 24.70 16.76 18.85
N GLN A 57 24.05 15.65 19.19
CA GLN A 57 24.62 14.32 19.32
C GLN A 57 23.76 13.34 18.53
N ASP A 58 24.31 12.16 18.23
CA ASP A 58 23.57 11.09 17.57
C ASP A 58 22.43 10.53 18.47
N TRP A 59 21.77 9.46 18.04
CA TRP A 59 20.71 8.79 18.79
C TRP A 59 21.08 8.54 20.27
N ILE A 60 20.20 8.95 21.17
CA ILE A 60 20.35 8.77 22.63
C ILE A 60 20.25 7.29 23.03
N ILE A 61 19.47 6.52 22.26
CA ILE A 61 19.26 5.08 22.45
C ILE A 61 19.52 4.37 21.13
N SER A 62 20.36 3.35 21.18
CA SER A 62 20.75 2.52 20.02
C SER A 62 20.54 1.05 20.33
N PHE A 63 20.39 0.26 19.27
CA PHE A 63 20.37 -1.20 19.36
C PHE A 63 21.74 -1.75 19.80
N PRO A 64 21.84 -3.03 20.25
CA PRO A 64 23.10 -3.63 20.69
C PRO A 64 24.22 -3.62 19.63
N ASN A 65 23.87 -3.51 18.36
CA ASN A 65 24.81 -3.38 17.24
C ASN A 65 25.32 -1.94 17.02
N GLY A 66 24.99 -1.01 17.91
CA GLY A 66 25.37 0.40 17.84
C GLY A 66 24.53 1.25 16.89
N LYS A 67 23.59 0.66 16.14
CA LYS A 67 22.73 1.40 15.21
C LYS A 67 21.61 2.13 15.94
N GLY A 68 21.33 3.34 15.48
CA GLY A 68 20.25 4.17 15.98
C GLY A 68 18.85 3.65 15.68
N ALA A 69 17.83 4.42 16.09
CA ALA A 69 16.43 4.04 15.94
C ALA A 69 15.96 4.00 14.47
N TYR A 70 16.52 4.85 13.62
CA TYR A 70 16.27 4.91 12.18
C TYR A 70 17.59 5.12 11.45
N THR A 71 17.85 4.28 10.46
CA THR A 71 19.13 4.26 9.73
C THR A 71 18.89 4.10 8.24
N LYS A 72 19.75 4.72 7.43
CA LYS A 72 19.65 4.71 5.96
C LYS A 72 19.93 3.33 5.35
N ASP A 73 20.58 2.45 6.09
CA ASP A 73 20.99 1.11 5.66
C ASP A 73 19.93 0.02 5.89
N ASN A 74 18.73 0.37 6.36
CA ASN A 74 17.58 -0.53 6.35
C ASN A 74 17.01 -0.77 4.94
N THR A 75 17.58 -0.11 3.93
CA THR A 75 17.32 -0.34 2.51
C THR A 75 18.63 -0.28 1.73
N GLY A 76 18.71 -1.00 0.61
CA GLY A 76 19.79 -0.88 -0.35
C GLY A 76 19.68 0.36 -1.24
N ALA A 77 18.52 1.03 -1.25
CA ALA A 77 18.34 2.28 -1.99
C ALA A 77 19.09 3.42 -1.32
N LEU A 78 19.57 4.37 -2.12
CA LEU A 78 20.34 5.51 -1.65
C LEU A 78 19.66 6.82 -2.08
N SER A 79 19.80 7.86 -1.26
CA SER A 79 19.27 9.19 -1.59
C SER A 79 20.21 10.28 -1.10
N SER A 80 20.41 11.29 -1.94
CA SER A 80 21.09 12.53 -1.56
C SER A 80 20.25 13.35 -0.57
N ASN A 81 18.93 13.17 -0.56
CA ASN A 81 18.01 13.84 0.35
C ASN A 81 16.72 13.03 0.57
N TRP A 82 16.70 12.18 1.59
CA TRP A 82 15.51 11.43 1.99
C TRP A 82 14.33 12.32 2.42
N HIS A 83 14.59 13.57 2.82
CA HIS A 83 13.56 14.54 3.20
C HIS A 83 12.92 15.25 2.01
N ALA A 84 13.33 14.95 0.77
CA ALA A 84 12.72 15.52 -0.42
C ALA A 84 11.36 14.88 -0.77
N PHE A 85 11.09 13.66 -0.31
CA PHE A 85 9.83 12.98 -0.60
C PHE A 85 8.63 13.67 0.07
N ARG A 86 7.53 13.78 -0.67
CA ARG A 86 6.20 14.15 -0.18
C ARG A 86 5.19 13.26 -0.88
N ALA A 87 4.31 12.59 -0.14
CA ALA A 87 3.25 11.80 -0.77
C ALA A 87 2.36 12.72 -1.64
N PRO A 88 2.18 12.43 -2.95
CA PRO A 88 1.30 13.19 -3.83
C PRO A 88 -0.13 13.32 -3.30
N ASP A 89 -0.59 12.31 -2.56
CA ASP A 89 -1.93 12.24 -2.00
C ASP A 89 -2.14 13.13 -0.76
N GLN A 90 -1.05 13.64 -0.18
CA GLN A 90 -0.98 14.49 1.00
C GLN A 90 -1.80 13.97 2.18
N GLU A 91 -1.89 12.66 2.33
CA GLU A 91 -2.69 12.07 3.39
C GLU A 91 -1.97 12.10 4.73
N TRP A 92 -2.67 12.56 5.75
CA TRP A 92 -2.28 12.52 7.15
C TRP A 92 -3.46 12.06 8.01
N GLU A 93 -3.19 11.77 9.28
CA GLU A 93 -4.10 11.15 10.26
C GLU A 93 -5.58 11.55 10.12
N ARG A 94 -5.92 12.84 10.16
CA ARG A 94 -7.32 13.28 10.03
C ARG A 94 -7.92 12.98 8.66
N THR A 95 -7.23 13.32 7.58
CA THR A 95 -7.74 13.10 6.21
C THR A 95 -7.88 11.61 5.90
N HIS A 96 -7.02 10.79 6.50
CA HIS A 96 -7.09 9.34 6.44
C HIS A 96 -8.40 8.83 7.03
N TYR A 97 -8.66 9.10 8.31
CA TYR A 97 -9.89 8.65 8.97
C TYR A 97 -11.15 9.18 8.31
N GLN A 98 -11.14 10.43 7.85
CA GLN A 98 -12.28 11.01 7.12
C GLN A 98 -12.60 10.26 5.82
N ARG A 99 -11.59 9.83 5.07
CA ARG A 99 -11.79 9.05 3.85
C ARG A 99 -12.27 7.64 4.19
N GLN A 100 -11.56 6.94 5.06
CA GLN A 100 -11.86 5.55 5.39
C GLN A 100 -13.25 5.42 6.01
N SER A 101 -13.65 6.33 6.90
CA SER A 101 -15.01 6.34 7.48
C SER A 101 -16.12 6.46 6.43
N LYS A 102 -15.92 7.26 5.38
CA LYS A 102 -16.90 7.37 4.28
C LYS A 102 -16.98 6.11 3.43
N ILE A 103 -15.84 5.46 3.20
CA ILE A 103 -15.77 4.20 2.46
C ILE A 103 -16.51 3.11 3.24
N GLU A 104 -16.22 2.95 4.54
CA GLU A 104 -16.88 1.97 5.39
C GLU A 104 -18.39 2.18 5.47
N ALA A 105 -18.85 3.42 5.60
CA ALA A 105 -20.28 3.72 5.59
C ALA A 105 -20.95 3.33 4.26
N MET A 106 -20.27 3.54 3.13
CA MET A 106 -20.75 3.12 1.81
C MET A 106 -20.81 1.59 1.70
N VAL A 107 -19.74 0.89 2.07
CA VAL A 107 -19.65 -0.57 2.03
C VAL A 107 -20.76 -1.20 2.87
N GLN A 108 -20.91 -0.76 4.13
CA GLN A 108 -21.97 -1.25 5.03
C GLN A 108 -23.37 -1.00 4.47
N ALA A 109 -23.62 0.18 3.90
CA ALA A 109 -24.92 0.50 3.31
C ALA A 109 -25.25 -0.40 2.12
N VAL A 110 -24.28 -0.68 1.24
CA VAL A 110 -24.49 -1.55 0.08
C VAL A 110 -24.78 -2.98 0.51
N ILE A 111 -24.00 -3.53 1.45
CA ILE A 111 -24.23 -4.90 1.92
C ILE A 111 -25.60 -5.00 2.61
N ALA A 112 -25.92 -4.07 3.52
CA ALA A 112 -27.22 -4.06 4.21
C ALA A 112 -28.41 -3.98 3.24
N ASN A 113 -28.33 -3.11 2.22
CA ASN A 113 -29.39 -2.99 1.21
C ASN A 113 -29.51 -4.25 0.35
N GLY A 114 -28.39 -4.82 -0.11
CA GLY A 114 -28.40 -6.04 -0.91
C GLY A 114 -28.93 -7.25 -0.15
N ARG A 115 -28.60 -7.37 1.14
CA ARG A 115 -29.18 -8.41 2.01
C ARG A 115 -30.67 -8.21 2.22
N LYS A 116 -31.12 -6.98 2.48
CA LYS A 116 -32.54 -6.65 2.65
C LYS A 116 -33.37 -6.96 1.40
N SER A 117 -32.80 -6.81 0.20
CA SER A 117 -33.46 -7.19 -1.05
C SER A 117 -33.39 -8.70 -1.35
N GLY A 118 -32.76 -9.50 -0.48
CA GLY A 118 -32.60 -10.94 -0.67
C GLY A 118 -31.56 -11.32 -1.72
N ALA A 119 -30.67 -10.41 -2.12
CA ALA A 119 -29.72 -10.63 -3.20
C ALA A 119 -28.84 -11.90 -3.00
N PRO A 120 -28.30 -12.20 -1.80
CA PRO A 120 -27.45 -13.38 -1.62
C PRO A 120 -28.14 -14.71 -1.99
N LYS A 121 -29.48 -14.80 -1.82
CA LYS A 121 -30.27 -15.98 -2.17
C LYS A 121 -30.42 -16.18 -3.68
N SER A 122 -30.21 -15.13 -4.45
CA SER A 122 -30.30 -15.12 -5.91
C SER A 122 -28.96 -15.25 -6.62
N PHE A 123 -27.85 -15.22 -5.88
CA PHE A 123 -26.52 -15.41 -6.46
C PHE A 123 -26.41 -16.79 -7.11
N ASP A 124 -25.70 -16.84 -8.23
CA ASP A 124 -25.39 -18.11 -8.88
C ASP A 124 -24.62 -19.04 -7.91
N LYS A 125 -24.93 -20.34 -7.94
CA LYS A 125 -24.32 -21.31 -7.01
C LYS A 125 -22.82 -21.50 -7.22
N ALA A 126 -22.34 -21.44 -8.46
CA ALA A 126 -20.91 -21.48 -8.74
C ALA A 126 -20.24 -20.19 -8.27
N TRP A 127 -20.92 -19.05 -8.43
CA TRP A 127 -20.44 -17.77 -7.90
C TRP A 127 -20.34 -17.74 -6.38
N ILE A 128 -21.33 -18.28 -5.66
CA ILE A 128 -21.26 -18.45 -4.20
C ILE A 128 -20.00 -19.22 -3.80
N LYS A 129 -19.63 -20.28 -4.53
CA LYS A 129 -18.40 -21.03 -4.25
C LYS A 129 -17.13 -20.24 -4.56
N ILE A 130 -17.14 -19.39 -5.58
CA ILE A 130 -16.04 -18.44 -5.86
C ILE A 130 -15.89 -17.44 -4.71
N LEU A 131 -16.98 -16.86 -4.20
CA LEU A 131 -16.91 -15.97 -3.03
C LEU A 131 -16.38 -16.70 -1.80
N GLN A 132 -16.95 -17.87 -1.49
CA GLN A 132 -16.57 -18.70 -0.35
C GLN A 132 -15.09 -19.12 -0.38
N ASN A 133 -14.60 -19.55 -1.54
CA ASN A 133 -13.28 -20.15 -1.70
C ASN A 133 -12.22 -19.12 -2.07
N HIS A 134 -12.46 -18.32 -3.11
CA HIS A 134 -11.44 -17.49 -3.74
C HIS A 134 -11.43 -16.07 -3.19
N LEU A 135 -12.59 -15.42 -3.00
CA LEU A 135 -12.63 -14.16 -2.25
C LEU A 135 -12.27 -14.41 -0.77
N GLY A 136 -12.71 -15.54 -0.22
CA GLY A 136 -12.32 -16.01 1.11
C GLY A 136 -10.81 -16.29 1.26
N ALA A 137 -10.12 -16.74 0.20
CA ALA A 137 -8.66 -16.87 0.20
C ALA A 137 -7.97 -15.50 0.03
N TRP A 138 -8.52 -14.62 -0.80
CA TRP A 138 -7.96 -13.31 -1.09
C TRP A 138 -7.79 -12.41 0.14
N LYS A 139 -8.68 -12.50 1.14
CA LYS A 139 -8.50 -11.76 2.40
C LYS A 139 -7.15 -12.03 3.07
N HIS A 140 -6.61 -13.25 2.94
CA HIS A 140 -5.30 -13.61 3.48
C HIS A 140 -4.15 -12.98 2.68
N ALA A 141 -4.34 -12.76 1.38
CA ALA A 141 -3.40 -12.02 0.56
C ALA A 141 -3.33 -10.54 1.00
N GLU A 142 -4.49 -9.89 1.16
CA GLU A 142 -4.58 -8.51 1.65
C GLU A 142 -4.02 -8.38 3.07
N PHE A 143 -4.32 -9.33 3.96
CA PHE A 143 -3.74 -9.37 5.31
C PHE A 143 -2.21 -9.46 5.27
N GLY A 144 -1.65 -10.38 4.48
CA GLY A 144 -0.21 -10.60 4.38
C GLY A 144 0.54 -9.36 3.88
N LEU A 145 0.04 -8.70 2.83
CA LEU A 145 0.58 -7.43 2.35
C LEU A 145 0.44 -6.32 3.39
N GLY A 146 -0.71 -6.24 4.06
CA GLY A 146 -0.95 -5.29 5.15
C GLY A 146 0.06 -5.44 6.29
N THR A 147 0.36 -6.68 6.70
CA THR A 147 1.38 -6.97 7.73
C THR A 147 2.80 -6.70 7.26
N SER A 148 3.13 -6.97 5.99
CA SER A 148 4.44 -6.61 5.43
C SER A 148 4.64 -5.10 5.52
N LEU A 149 3.68 -4.31 5.03
CA LEU A 149 3.77 -2.85 5.05
C LEU A 149 3.79 -2.27 6.47
N MET A 150 3.06 -2.90 7.41
CA MET A 150 3.11 -2.53 8.84
C MET A 150 4.51 -2.72 9.44
N GLN A 151 5.26 -3.74 9.00
CA GLN A 151 6.66 -3.90 9.36
C GLN A 151 7.53 -2.88 8.62
N ALA A 152 7.33 -2.71 7.31
CA ALA A 152 8.12 -1.80 6.48
C ALA A 152 8.12 -0.36 7.01
N GLN A 153 6.95 0.16 7.41
CA GLN A 153 6.83 1.55 7.88
C GLN A 153 7.72 1.85 9.08
N ARG A 154 8.06 0.84 9.92
CA ARG A 154 8.94 1.06 11.08
C ARG A 154 10.34 1.49 10.62
N TYR A 155 10.78 1.07 9.44
CA TYR A 155 12.15 1.25 8.97
C TYR A 155 12.31 2.43 8.02
N GLY A 156 11.23 3.13 7.66
CA GLY A 156 11.34 4.29 6.80
C GLY A 156 12.14 5.41 7.46
N TYR A 157 13.04 5.98 6.66
CA TYR A 157 14.02 6.93 7.17
C TYR A 157 13.42 8.31 7.52
N THR A 158 12.27 8.66 6.93
CA THR A 158 11.55 9.90 7.22
C THR A 158 10.07 9.61 7.49
N GLN A 159 9.39 10.48 8.26
CA GLN A 159 7.96 10.29 8.50
C GLN A 159 7.13 10.34 7.22
N MET A 160 7.55 11.09 6.20
CA MET A 160 6.82 11.15 4.94
C MET A 160 6.75 9.75 4.29
N ILE A 161 7.84 8.99 4.35
CA ILE A 161 7.90 7.60 3.86
C ILE A 161 7.13 6.66 4.79
N ASN A 162 7.31 6.79 6.11
CA ASN A 162 6.60 5.96 7.11
C ASN A 162 5.09 6.11 6.95
N ASN A 163 4.59 7.34 6.87
CA ASN A 163 3.18 7.64 6.79
C ASN A 163 2.55 7.13 5.48
N ALA A 164 3.23 7.30 4.34
CA ALA A 164 2.77 6.73 3.07
C ALA A 164 2.72 5.19 3.11
N THR A 165 3.68 4.55 3.78
CA THR A 165 3.73 3.08 3.94
C THR A 165 2.67 2.58 4.93
N LEU A 166 2.45 3.29 6.03
CA LEU A 166 1.48 2.95 7.08
C LEU A 166 0.04 3.12 6.60
N THR A 167 -0.27 4.21 5.90
CA THR A 167 -1.59 4.39 5.29
C THR A 167 -1.87 3.30 4.26
N ASN A 168 -0.89 2.94 3.43
CA ASN A 168 -1.01 1.79 2.54
C ASN A 168 -1.29 0.47 3.29
N SER A 169 -0.58 0.20 4.39
CA SER A 169 -0.84 -0.97 5.26
C SER A 169 -2.29 -0.98 5.76
N SER A 170 -2.78 0.17 6.22
CA SER A 170 -4.12 0.28 6.79
C SER A 170 -5.21 -0.07 5.76
N TYR A 171 -5.07 0.35 4.49
CA TYR A 171 -6.04 0.01 3.44
C TYR A 171 -6.08 -1.49 3.16
N LYS A 172 -4.90 -2.15 3.19
CA LYS A 172 -4.77 -3.60 3.00
C LYS A 172 -5.45 -4.38 4.13
N LEU A 173 -5.19 -3.97 5.37
CA LEU A 173 -5.85 -4.58 6.54
C LEU A 173 -7.35 -4.31 6.55
N ARG A 174 -7.80 -3.12 6.15
CA ARG A 174 -9.21 -2.77 5.98
C ARG A 174 -9.88 -3.70 4.98
N LEU A 175 -9.37 -3.81 3.74
CA LEU A 175 -10.01 -4.68 2.74
C LEU A 175 -10.06 -6.15 3.21
N SER A 176 -9.02 -6.64 3.90
CA SER A 176 -9.06 -7.97 4.52
C SER A 176 -10.22 -8.12 5.52
N GLN A 177 -10.49 -7.08 6.32
CA GLN A 177 -11.59 -7.05 7.29
C GLN A 177 -12.94 -6.92 6.58
N ASP A 178 -13.07 -6.01 5.60
CA ASP A 178 -14.28 -5.81 4.81
C ASP A 178 -14.71 -7.11 4.14
N ILE A 179 -13.77 -7.84 3.52
CA ILE A 179 -14.05 -9.13 2.91
C ILE A 179 -14.51 -10.14 3.98
N THR A 180 -13.88 -10.15 5.15
CA THR A 180 -14.26 -11.05 6.24
C THR A 180 -15.69 -10.79 6.69
N LEU A 181 -16.03 -9.52 6.93
CA LEU A 181 -17.37 -9.11 7.35
C LEU A 181 -18.39 -9.36 6.25
N TYR A 182 -18.08 -8.99 5.01
CA TYR A 182 -18.94 -9.20 3.86
C TYR A 182 -19.30 -10.69 3.66
N LEU A 183 -18.30 -11.58 3.69
CA LEU A 183 -18.51 -13.02 3.54
C LEU A 183 -19.32 -13.59 4.72
N ALA A 184 -19.10 -13.12 5.94
CA ALA A 184 -19.90 -13.51 7.10
C ALA A 184 -21.37 -13.07 6.94
N GLU A 185 -21.59 -11.86 6.43
CA GLU A 185 -22.93 -11.32 6.25
C GLU A 185 -23.74 -12.03 5.18
N ILE A 186 -23.17 -12.26 3.99
CA ILE A 186 -23.86 -13.04 2.94
C ILE A 186 -24.00 -14.52 3.33
N GLY A 187 -23.03 -15.06 4.09
CA GLY A 187 -23.05 -16.45 4.56
C GLY A 187 -24.25 -16.76 5.46
N MET A 188 -24.74 -15.78 6.23
CA MET A 188 -25.97 -15.93 7.02
C MET A 188 -27.23 -16.18 6.16
N ASP A 189 -27.23 -15.71 4.91
CA ASP A 189 -28.38 -15.81 4.00
C ASP A 189 -28.27 -16.97 3.01
N VAL A 190 -27.12 -17.67 2.98
CA VAL A 190 -26.80 -18.75 2.04
C VAL A 190 -26.67 -20.09 2.76
N PRO A 191 -27.63 -21.03 2.59
CA PRO A 191 -27.56 -22.34 3.23
C PRO A 191 -26.30 -23.13 2.85
N GLY A 192 -25.59 -23.65 3.86
CA GLY A 192 -24.40 -24.47 3.66
C GLY A 192 -23.14 -23.69 3.25
N PHE A 193 -23.09 -22.39 3.53
CA PHE A 193 -21.88 -21.59 3.38
C PHE A 193 -20.81 -22.04 4.39
N ASP A 194 -19.63 -22.41 3.92
CA ASP A 194 -18.49 -22.81 4.75
C ASP A 194 -17.51 -21.63 4.89
N ASP A 195 -17.50 -21.00 6.07
CA ASP A 195 -16.67 -19.84 6.40
C ASP A 195 -15.18 -20.18 6.55
N THR A 196 -14.84 -21.47 6.65
CA THR A 196 -13.45 -21.95 6.73
C THR A 196 -12.83 -22.28 5.38
N ALA A 197 -13.65 -22.41 4.33
CA ALA A 197 -13.19 -22.86 3.01
C ALA A 197 -12.12 -21.94 2.42
N GLY A 198 -12.28 -20.62 2.53
CA GLY A 198 -11.28 -19.66 2.03
C GLY A 198 -9.90 -19.83 2.65
N LYS A 199 -9.83 -20.10 3.97
CA LYS A 199 -8.57 -20.37 4.67
C LYS A 199 -7.94 -21.68 4.19
N ARG A 200 -8.75 -22.72 4.02
CA ARG A 200 -8.30 -24.01 3.50
C ARG A 200 -7.76 -23.89 2.08
N VAL A 201 -8.45 -23.15 1.20
CA VAL A 201 -7.99 -22.86 -0.16
C VAL A 201 -6.67 -22.09 -0.14
N TRP A 202 -6.55 -21.05 0.68
CA TRP A 202 -5.31 -20.30 0.85
C TRP A 202 -4.12 -21.21 1.26
N LEU A 203 -4.34 -22.13 2.20
CA LEU A 203 -3.27 -22.98 2.75
C LEU A 203 -2.92 -24.18 1.87
N GLU A 204 -3.89 -24.77 1.18
CA GLU A 204 -3.77 -26.12 0.60
C GLU A 204 -3.96 -26.15 -0.92
N ASP A 205 -4.70 -25.20 -1.51
CA ASP A 205 -4.99 -25.22 -2.94
C ASP A 205 -3.74 -24.86 -3.75
N LYS A 206 -3.41 -25.70 -4.75
CA LYS A 206 -2.23 -25.54 -5.61
C LYS A 206 -2.24 -24.23 -6.40
N GLY A 207 -3.42 -23.76 -6.83
CA GLY A 207 -3.57 -22.52 -7.57
C GLY A 207 -3.22 -21.29 -6.73
N TRP A 208 -3.39 -21.36 -5.41
CA TRP A 208 -3.08 -20.26 -4.49
C TRP A 208 -1.65 -20.24 -3.96
N GLN A 209 -0.89 -21.33 -4.12
CA GLN A 209 0.47 -21.39 -3.58
C GLN A 209 1.43 -20.38 -4.24
N GLY A 210 1.24 -20.05 -5.53
CA GLY A 210 2.03 -18.99 -6.18
C GLY A 210 1.78 -17.62 -5.55
N THR A 211 0.52 -17.29 -5.25
CA THR A 211 0.14 -16.04 -4.56
C THR A 211 0.70 -15.99 -3.15
N ARG A 212 0.60 -17.10 -2.41
CA ARG A 212 1.14 -17.22 -1.06
C ARG A 212 2.66 -17.06 -1.03
N GLU A 213 3.38 -17.75 -1.91
CA GLU A 213 4.84 -17.62 -2.03
C GLU A 213 5.26 -16.20 -2.37
N ALA A 214 4.55 -15.52 -3.28
CA ALA A 214 4.84 -14.12 -3.62
C ALA A 214 4.72 -13.22 -2.38
N ILE A 215 3.65 -13.35 -1.61
CA ILE A 215 3.41 -12.52 -0.42
C ILE A 215 4.37 -12.85 0.72
N GLU A 216 4.63 -14.13 0.98
CA GLU A 216 5.61 -14.55 1.98
C GLU A 216 7.04 -14.12 1.59
N SER A 217 7.36 -14.07 0.28
CA SER A 217 8.64 -13.55 -0.22
C SER A 217 8.78 -12.04 -0.09
N ILE A 218 7.68 -11.29 -0.24
CA ILE A 218 7.63 -9.85 0.02
C ILE A 218 7.85 -9.63 1.52
N MET A 219 7.03 -10.26 2.36
CA MET A 219 7.10 -10.12 3.82
C MET A 219 8.45 -10.56 4.40
N GLY A 220 9.11 -11.54 3.77
CA GLY A 220 10.44 -12.01 4.13
C GLY A 220 11.60 -11.13 3.67
N SER A 221 11.36 -10.07 2.90
CA SER A 221 12.44 -9.14 2.53
C SER A 221 12.89 -8.32 3.74
N ALA A 222 14.21 -8.19 3.91
CA ALA A 222 14.81 -7.34 4.93
C ALA A 222 14.78 -5.84 4.54
N ASP A 223 14.55 -5.52 3.26
CA ASP A 223 14.54 -4.17 2.74
C ASP A 223 13.11 -3.63 2.68
N TYR A 224 12.82 -2.62 3.50
CA TYR A 224 11.46 -2.07 3.62
C TYR A 224 10.98 -1.39 2.32
N LEU A 225 11.89 -0.85 1.50
CA LEU A 225 11.54 -0.29 0.19
C LEU A 225 11.35 -1.38 -0.85
N GLU A 226 12.06 -2.50 -0.75
CA GLU A 226 11.74 -3.67 -1.57
C GLU A 226 10.32 -4.15 -1.28
N GLN A 227 9.91 -4.20 -0.01
CA GLN A 227 8.53 -4.58 0.35
C GLN A 227 7.49 -3.62 -0.25
N TYR A 228 7.72 -2.32 -0.12
CA TYR A 228 6.83 -1.28 -0.66
C TYR A 228 6.77 -1.32 -2.19
N PHE A 229 7.93 -1.46 -2.84
CA PHE A 229 8.06 -1.58 -4.30
C PHE A 229 7.37 -2.85 -4.81
N ALA A 230 7.69 -4.01 -4.25
CA ALA A 230 7.17 -5.28 -4.70
C ALA A 230 5.65 -5.36 -4.53
N THR A 231 5.11 -4.79 -3.44
CA THR A 231 3.67 -4.68 -3.23
C THR A 231 3.03 -3.84 -4.33
N ASN A 232 3.38 -2.54 -4.42
CA ASN A 232 2.60 -1.60 -5.22
C ASN A 232 2.95 -1.58 -6.72
N ILE A 233 4.22 -1.80 -7.08
CA ILE A 233 4.65 -1.76 -8.49
C ILE A 233 4.37 -3.09 -9.18
N VAL A 234 4.59 -4.21 -8.48
CA VAL A 234 4.63 -5.54 -9.10
C VAL A 234 3.43 -6.42 -8.74
N PHE A 235 3.23 -6.72 -7.45
CA PHE A 235 2.18 -7.66 -7.03
C PHE A 235 0.79 -7.12 -7.33
N GLU A 236 0.51 -5.87 -6.94
CA GLU A 236 -0.79 -5.26 -7.19
C GLU A 236 -1.12 -5.20 -8.68
N SER A 237 -0.19 -4.78 -9.53
CA SER A 237 -0.45 -4.64 -10.96
C SER A 237 -0.60 -5.98 -11.69
N LEU A 238 0.15 -7.02 -11.30
CA LEU A 238 0.12 -8.33 -11.98
C LEU A 238 -0.84 -9.35 -11.39
N VAL A 239 -1.22 -9.20 -10.11
CA VAL A 239 -2.03 -10.18 -9.35
C VAL A 239 -3.24 -9.49 -8.70
N GLY A 240 -3.02 -8.36 -8.02
CA GLY A 240 -4.07 -7.60 -7.31
C GLY A 240 -5.21 -7.16 -8.23
N GLU A 241 -4.91 -6.25 -9.17
CA GLU A 241 -5.84 -5.76 -10.17
C GLU A 241 -6.40 -6.92 -11.01
N LEU A 242 -5.54 -7.87 -11.42
CA LEU A 242 -5.95 -9.05 -12.20
C LEU A 242 -7.09 -9.83 -11.52
N PHE A 243 -7.02 -10.05 -10.21
CA PHE A 243 -8.04 -10.76 -9.46
C PHE A 243 -9.22 -9.85 -9.06
N ARG A 244 -8.97 -8.63 -8.58
CA ARG A 244 -10.01 -7.73 -8.08
C ARG A 244 -10.80 -7.08 -9.22
N SER A 245 -10.18 -6.19 -9.99
CA SER A 245 -10.85 -5.47 -11.07
C SER A 245 -10.93 -6.25 -12.38
N GLY A 246 -9.98 -7.15 -12.65
CA GLY A 246 -9.93 -7.99 -13.84
C GLY A 246 -10.82 -9.24 -13.79
N PHE A 247 -11.25 -9.66 -12.60
CA PHE A 247 -12.17 -10.79 -12.43
C PHE A 247 -13.39 -10.44 -11.58
N LEU A 248 -13.23 -10.18 -10.27
CA LEU A 248 -14.37 -10.04 -9.36
C LEU A 248 -15.35 -8.95 -9.83
N MET A 249 -14.84 -7.77 -10.16
CA MET A 249 -15.69 -6.65 -10.60
C MET A 249 -16.35 -6.87 -11.97
N GLN A 250 -15.71 -7.62 -12.88
CA GLN A 250 -16.26 -7.89 -14.22
C GLN A 250 -17.31 -9.01 -14.22
N VAL A 251 -17.14 -9.99 -13.32
CA VAL A 251 -17.88 -11.26 -13.36
C VAL A 251 -19.08 -11.26 -12.40
N ALA A 252 -19.00 -10.55 -11.27
CA ALA A 252 -20.00 -10.62 -10.20
C ALA A 252 -21.43 -10.32 -10.68
N SER A 253 -21.65 -9.20 -11.36
CA SER A 253 -23.00 -8.76 -11.73
C SER A 253 -23.68 -9.70 -12.73
N SER A 254 -22.91 -10.29 -13.64
CA SER A 254 -23.41 -11.30 -14.59
C SER A 254 -23.79 -12.61 -13.91
N ASN A 255 -23.40 -12.81 -12.66
CA ASN A 255 -23.74 -13.96 -11.81
C ASN A 255 -24.68 -13.58 -10.65
N GLY A 256 -25.39 -12.46 -10.80
CA GLY A 256 -26.42 -12.00 -9.84
C GLY A 256 -25.89 -11.20 -8.66
N ASP A 257 -24.59 -10.91 -8.60
CA ASP A 257 -23.95 -10.23 -7.49
C ASP A 257 -23.58 -8.78 -7.83
N PHE A 258 -24.38 -7.85 -7.32
CA PHE A 258 -24.11 -6.42 -7.38
C PHE A 258 -23.44 -5.86 -6.12
N ILE A 259 -23.18 -6.70 -5.10
CA ILE A 259 -22.61 -6.28 -3.81
C ILE A 259 -21.08 -6.38 -3.86
N THR A 260 -20.52 -7.44 -4.45
CA THR A 260 -19.06 -7.62 -4.53
C THR A 260 -18.36 -6.46 -5.26
N PRO A 261 -18.83 -5.96 -6.43
CA PRO A 261 -18.13 -4.87 -7.12
C PRO A 261 -17.92 -3.60 -6.26
N PRO A 262 -18.92 -3.02 -5.58
CA PRO A 262 -18.70 -1.86 -4.73
C PRO A 262 -17.80 -2.13 -3.52
N VAL A 263 -17.89 -3.32 -2.90
CA VAL A 263 -16.97 -3.72 -1.81
C VAL A 263 -15.52 -3.67 -2.29
N ILE A 264 -15.24 -4.27 -3.46
CA ILE A 264 -13.88 -4.37 -4.02
C ILE A 264 -13.40 -3.05 -4.62
N SER A 265 -14.28 -2.26 -5.24
CA SER A 265 -13.90 -1.02 -5.95
C SER A 265 -13.20 0.00 -5.06
N SER A 266 -13.50 0.02 -3.76
CA SER A 266 -12.83 0.90 -2.80
C SER A 266 -11.33 0.61 -2.70
N ALA A 267 -10.93 -0.66 -2.82
CA ALA A 267 -9.52 -1.07 -2.76
C ALA A 267 -8.75 -0.72 -4.03
N GLU A 268 -9.40 -0.67 -5.19
CA GLU A 268 -8.78 -0.19 -6.44
C GLU A 268 -8.49 1.31 -6.33
N ALA A 269 -9.42 2.09 -5.77
CA ALA A 269 -9.18 3.51 -5.51
C ALA A 269 -8.08 3.75 -4.47
N ASP A 270 -7.99 2.90 -3.44
CA ASP A 270 -6.89 2.92 -2.49
C ASP A 270 -5.55 2.57 -3.17
N TYR A 271 -5.55 1.56 -4.05
CA TYR A 271 -4.37 1.15 -4.80
C TYR A 271 -3.83 2.27 -5.71
N GLU A 272 -4.67 2.97 -6.46
CA GLU A 272 -4.22 4.08 -7.33
C GLU A 272 -3.44 5.15 -6.54
N ARG A 273 -3.84 5.46 -5.31
CA ARG A 273 -3.12 6.41 -4.44
C ARG A 273 -1.80 5.83 -3.95
N ASN A 274 -1.79 4.57 -3.53
CA ASN A 274 -0.56 3.89 -3.11
C ASN A 274 0.45 3.78 -4.27
N LEU A 275 -0.03 3.49 -5.47
CA LEU A 275 0.77 3.42 -6.68
C LEU A 275 1.38 4.77 -6.99
N ALA A 276 0.59 5.86 -6.97
CA ALA A 276 1.11 7.22 -7.18
C ALA A 276 2.18 7.60 -6.13
N ASN A 277 1.95 7.29 -4.85
CA ASN A 277 2.92 7.53 -3.79
C ASN A 277 4.23 6.73 -4.02
N THR A 278 4.10 5.46 -4.43
CA THR A 278 5.24 4.60 -4.70
C THR A 278 6.01 5.07 -5.93
N ILE A 279 5.32 5.41 -7.03
CA ILE A 279 5.97 5.93 -8.24
C ILE A 279 6.72 7.23 -7.94
N ASP A 280 6.12 8.17 -7.20
CA ASP A 280 6.78 9.44 -6.87
C ASP A 280 8.06 9.23 -6.04
N LEU A 281 8.01 8.35 -5.04
CA LEU A 281 9.19 7.98 -4.25
C LEU A 281 10.27 7.28 -5.10
N MET A 282 9.88 6.27 -5.88
CA MET A 282 10.83 5.52 -6.70
C MET A 282 11.42 6.40 -7.82
N HIS A 283 10.62 7.28 -8.41
CA HIS A 283 11.06 8.26 -9.40
C HIS A 283 12.09 9.21 -8.80
N LEU A 284 11.83 9.75 -7.60
CA LEU A 284 12.80 10.57 -6.86
C LEU A 284 14.14 9.85 -6.66
N LEU A 285 14.10 8.55 -6.35
CA LEU A 285 15.30 7.75 -6.12
C LEU A 285 16.04 7.40 -7.43
N VAL A 286 15.35 7.03 -8.51
CA VAL A 286 16.02 6.72 -9.79
C VAL A 286 16.51 7.96 -10.54
N THR A 287 15.96 9.13 -10.23
CA THR A 287 16.41 10.43 -10.76
C THR A 287 17.32 11.21 -9.80
N ASP A 288 17.70 10.60 -8.68
CA ASP A 288 18.69 11.17 -7.76
C ASP A 288 20.02 11.45 -8.49
N ASN A 289 20.57 12.64 -8.29
CA ASN A 289 21.74 13.14 -9.01
C ASN A 289 23.04 12.38 -8.68
N GLN A 290 23.11 11.71 -7.53
CA GLN A 290 24.30 10.98 -7.09
C GLN A 290 24.10 9.46 -7.19
N HIS A 291 22.88 8.99 -6.95
CA HIS A 291 22.59 7.57 -6.75
C HIS A 291 21.59 6.97 -7.75
N GLY A 292 21.07 7.75 -8.71
CA GLY A 292 20.03 7.30 -9.64
C GLY A 292 20.39 6.02 -10.41
N ALA A 293 21.64 5.91 -10.90
CA ALA A 293 22.11 4.71 -11.61
C ALA A 293 22.18 3.47 -10.70
N HIS A 294 22.59 3.63 -9.44
CA HIS A 294 22.61 2.56 -8.44
C HIS A 294 21.19 2.09 -8.14
N ASN A 295 20.28 3.02 -7.84
CA ASN A 295 18.89 2.71 -7.52
C ASN A 295 18.18 2.03 -8.70
N LYS A 296 18.42 2.50 -9.93
CA LYS A 296 17.85 1.87 -11.13
C LYS A 296 18.29 0.41 -11.29
N LYS A 297 19.57 0.11 -11.03
CA LYS A 297 20.09 -1.27 -11.04
C LYS A 297 19.46 -2.12 -9.93
N LEU A 298 19.35 -1.57 -8.72
CA LEU A 298 18.72 -2.23 -7.58
C LEU A 298 17.26 -2.57 -7.88
N PHE A 299 16.47 -1.59 -8.34
CA PHE A 299 15.06 -1.75 -8.62
C PHE A 299 14.82 -2.71 -9.79
N GLN A 300 15.68 -2.72 -10.81
CA GLN A 300 15.61 -3.74 -11.85
C GLN A 300 15.82 -5.16 -11.29
N GLY A 301 16.69 -5.32 -10.28
CA GLY A 301 16.83 -6.58 -9.55
C GLY A 301 15.54 -7.00 -8.84
N TRP A 302 14.87 -6.06 -8.18
CA TRP A 302 13.56 -6.30 -7.55
C TRP A 302 12.48 -6.66 -8.59
N VAL A 303 12.43 -5.95 -9.72
CA VAL A 303 11.52 -6.28 -10.83
C VAL A 303 11.74 -7.73 -11.27
N ASN A 304 12.98 -8.14 -11.53
CA ASN A 304 13.27 -9.50 -12.01
C ASN A 304 12.80 -10.57 -11.02
N LYS A 305 13.04 -10.37 -9.72
CA LYS A 305 12.62 -11.29 -8.66
C LYS A 305 11.09 -11.35 -8.53
N HIS A 306 10.45 -10.20 -8.37
CA HIS A 306 9.04 -10.14 -8.00
C HIS A 306 8.10 -10.35 -9.19
N VAL A 307 8.52 -10.03 -10.42
CA VAL A 307 7.73 -10.36 -11.62
C VAL A 307 7.68 -11.88 -11.81
N ALA A 308 8.77 -12.60 -11.57
CA ALA A 308 8.77 -14.07 -11.64
C ALA A 308 7.77 -14.68 -10.64
N LEU A 309 7.75 -14.19 -9.40
CA LEU A 309 6.79 -14.59 -8.37
C LEU A 309 5.34 -14.25 -8.75
N ALA A 310 5.11 -13.02 -9.22
CA ALA A 310 3.79 -12.56 -9.63
C ALA A 310 3.25 -13.31 -10.85
N ASN A 311 4.11 -13.71 -11.80
CA ASN A 311 3.73 -14.53 -12.95
C ASN A 311 3.28 -15.92 -12.51
N LYS A 312 3.98 -16.54 -11.56
CA LYS A 312 3.58 -17.82 -10.96
C LYS A 312 2.24 -17.71 -10.24
N ALA A 313 2.03 -16.64 -9.48
CA ALA A 313 0.76 -16.35 -8.82
C ALA A 313 -0.40 -16.19 -9.81
N ALA A 314 -0.24 -15.32 -10.82
CA ALA A 314 -1.26 -15.08 -11.83
C ALA A 314 -1.63 -16.36 -12.60
N ALA A 315 -0.64 -17.15 -13.03
CA ALA A 315 -0.87 -18.43 -13.70
C ALA A 315 -1.61 -19.43 -12.79
N GLY A 316 -1.31 -19.45 -11.49
CA GLY A 316 -2.02 -20.29 -10.51
C GLY A 316 -3.50 -19.91 -10.33
N LEU A 317 -3.84 -18.63 -10.47
CA LEU A 317 -5.23 -18.14 -10.35
C LEU A 317 -6.04 -18.30 -11.64
N GLN A 318 -5.40 -18.55 -12.79
CA GLN A 318 -6.04 -18.68 -14.10
C GLN A 318 -7.27 -19.62 -14.14
N PRO A 319 -7.27 -20.80 -13.47
CA PRO A 319 -8.42 -21.71 -13.49
C PRO A 319 -9.71 -21.11 -12.92
N ILE A 320 -9.64 -20.05 -12.11
CA ILE A 320 -10.81 -19.40 -11.47
C ILE A 320 -11.75 -18.82 -12.54
N TRP A 321 -11.23 -18.30 -13.65
CA TRP A 321 -12.04 -17.74 -14.75
C TRP A 321 -12.96 -18.75 -15.43
N SER A 322 -12.68 -20.06 -15.27
CA SER A 322 -13.47 -21.13 -15.86
C SER A 322 -14.63 -21.61 -14.98
N GLN A 323 -14.65 -21.21 -13.70
CA GLN A 323 -15.61 -21.69 -12.70
C GLN A 323 -17.02 -21.07 -12.77
N PRO A 324 -17.21 -19.75 -13.00
CA PRO A 324 -18.54 -19.17 -12.99
C PRO A 324 -19.35 -19.64 -14.21
N HIS A 325 -20.68 -19.66 -14.12
CA HIS A 325 -21.52 -20.00 -15.27
C HIS A 325 -21.48 -18.90 -16.34
N SER A 326 -21.61 -17.63 -15.93
CA SER A 326 -21.44 -16.48 -16.84
C SER A 326 -19.99 -15.98 -16.82
N LYS A 327 -19.39 -15.88 -18.01
CA LYS A 327 -17.95 -15.59 -18.22
C LYS A 327 -17.77 -14.38 -19.15
N PRO A 328 -18.11 -13.16 -18.71
CA PRO A 328 -18.07 -11.96 -19.55
C PRO A 328 -16.64 -11.53 -19.92
N VAL A 329 -15.62 -12.02 -19.23
CA VAL A 329 -14.20 -11.70 -19.46
C VAL A 329 -13.36 -12.98 -19.49
N GLN A 330 -12.38 -13.03 -20.40
CA GLN A 330 -11.40 -14.12 -20.46
C GLN A 330 -10.15 -13.77 -19.66
N TYR A 331 -9.51 -14.79 -19.08
CA TYR A 331 -8.24 -14.60 -18.35
C TYR A 331 -7.16 -13.97 -19.24
N ALA A 332 -7.07 -14.38 -20.50
CA ALA A 332 -6.06 -13.88 -21.43
C ALA A 332 -6.18 -12.35 -21.63
N ASP A 333 -7.41 -11.83 -21.73
CA ASP A 333 -7.65 -10.40 -21.92
C ASP A 333 -7.31 -9.62 -20.64
N ALA A 334 -7.76 -10.10 -19.47
CA ALA A 334 -7.44 -9.48 -18.19
C ALA A 334 -5.93 -9.50 -17.90
N ARG A 335 -5.26 -10.61 -18.25
CA ARG A 335 -3.80 -10.76 -18.11
C ARG A 335 -3.04 -9.86 -19.08
N ALA A 336 -3.50 -9.69 -20.32
CA ALA A 336 -2.89 -8.76 -21.26
C ALA A 336 -2.94 -7.32 -20.74
N GLN A 337 -4.08 -6.91 -20.16
CA GLN A 337 -4.23 -5.59 -19.52
C GLN A 337 -3.29 -5.41 -18.34
N SER A 338 -3.17 -6.41 -17.46
CA SER A 338 -2.26 -6.35 -16.31
C SER A 338 -0.79 -6.22 -16.74
N VAL A 339 -0.39 -6.95 -17.80
CA VAL A 339 0.96 -6.87 -18.37
C VAL A 339 1.22 -5.52 -19.05
N GLU A 340 0.24 -4.94 -19.76
CA GLU A 340 0.35 -3.58 -20.28
C GLU A 340 0.48 -2.53 -19.17
N ARG A 341 -0.28 -2.69 -18.09
CA ARG A 341 -0.28 -1.78 -16.94
C ARG A 341 1.09 -1.72 -16.29
N ILE A 342 1.69 -2.86 -15.94
CA ILE A 342 3.04 -2.87 -15.35
C ILE A 342 4.11 -2.34 -16.32
N LYS A 343 3.99 -2.59 -17.63
CA LYS A 343 4.93 -2.02 -18.63
C LYS A 343 4.94 -0.49 -18.60
N LYS A 344 3.75 0.13 -18.49
CA LYS A 344 3.62 1.59 -18.38
C LYS A 344 4.25 2.10 -17.08
N ILE A 345 3.92 1.47 -15.94
CA ILE A 345 4.48 1.82 -14.62
C ILE A 345 6.01 1.72 -14.62
N LEU A 346 6.58 0.62 -15.12
CA LEU A 346 8.02 0.45 -15.20
C LEU A 346 8.68 1.46 -16.15
N GLY A 347 7.99 1.82 -17.25
CA GLY A 347 8.43 2.85 -18.18
C GLY A 347 8.63 4.21 -17.52
N GLU A 348 7.72 4.62 -16.62
CA GLU A 348 7.84 5.86 -15.84
C GLU A 348 9.07 5.89 -14.93
N LEU A 349 9.52 4.72 -14.46
CA LEU A 349 10.73 4.56 -13.64
C LEU A 349 11.98 4.27 -14.47
N GLY A 350 11.84 4.22 -15.81
CA GLY A 350 12.89 3.82 -16.73
C GLY A 350 13.35 2.37 -16.57
N LEU A 351 12.55 1.52 -15.92
CA LEU A 351 12.80 0.09 -15.71
C LEU A 351 12.22 -0.73 -16.87
N THR A 352 12.64 -1.98 -16.98
CA THR A 352 12.19 -2.87 -18.06
C THR A 352 11.52 -4.11 -17.49
N LEU A 353 10.38 -4.49 -18.09
CA LEU A 353 9.76 -5.78 -17.78
C LEU A 353 10.66 -6.90 -18.33
N PRO A 354 11.08 -7.89 -17.53
CA PRO A 354 11.85 -9.02 -18.02
C PRO A 354 11.06 -9.82 -19.05
N LYS A 355 11.78 -10.46 -19.98
CA LYS A 355 11.16 -11.41 -20.92
C LYS A 355 10.67 -12.63 -20.13
N GLU A 356 9.47 -13.10 -20.47
CA GLU A 356 8.88 -14.32 -19.89
C GLU A 356 9.69 -15.57 -20.21
#